data_AF-A0A942M104-F1
#
_entry.id   AF-A0A942M104-F1
#
_cell.length_a   1.000
_cell.length_b   1.000
_cell.length_c   1.000
_cell.angle_alpha   90.00
_cell.angle_beta   90.00
_cell.angle_gamma   90.00
#
_symmetry.space_group_name_H-M   'P 1'
#
loop_
_entity.id
_entity.type
_entity.pdbx_description
1 polymer ?
#
loop_
_entity_poly.entity_id
_entity_poly.type
_entity_poly.pdbx_seq_one_letter_code
_entity_poly.pdbx_strand_id
1 'polypeptide(L)'
;MDNNAIVERIISKERLEPYLNYHKSDLSKAIAHYKSNILISESFYPLLAVLEIGLRNSIDYQLTKRFNDREWYDNKDFVKIATRFQIDRISQARTNIYSEKKEITPGRIISELSFGFWTSLFDAKFEMTLWKNLRLAFPNCPKNIRKRKTMSSKLNGIRKLRNRIFHHEAITWNLIVLNSYKDEIIQGIEWLNKGLLEWIVELNHIDETISKYRKTID
;
A
#
# COMPACT_ATOMS: atom_id res chain seq x y z
N MET A 1 -2.44 -27.75 27.47
CA MET A 1 -1.85 -27.94 26.13
C MET A 1 -0.84 -26.83 25.94
N ASP A 2 0.39 -27.15 25.57
CA ASP A 2 1.43 -26.15 25.35
C ASP A 2 1.01 -25.23 24.20
N ASN A 3 0.87 -23.93 24.46
CA ASN A 3 0.47 -22.94 23.46
C ASN A 3 1.42 -22.96 22.25
N ASN A 4 2.69 -23.36 22.44
CA ASN A 4 3.66 -23.44 21.36
C ASN A 4 3.34 -24.56 20.35
N ALA A 5 2.87 -25.71 20.82
CA ALA A 5 2.48 -26.82 19.96
C ALA A 5 1.23 -26.51 19.11
N ILE A 6 0.32 -25.67 19.62
CA ILE A 6 -0.84 -25.17 18.87
C ILE A 6 -0.37 -24.18 17.77
N VAL A 7 0.59 -23.32 18.10
CA VAL A 7 1.14 -22.31 17.19
C VAL A 7 1.87 -22.98 16.01
N GLU A 8 2.71 -23.99 16.24
CA GLU A 8 3.38 -24.74 15.16
C GLU A 8 2.43 -25.50 14.24
N ARG A 9 1.26 -25.91 14.74
CA ARG A 9 0.26 -26.62 13.93
C ARG A 9 -0.55 -25.69 13.04
N ILE A 10 -0.78 -24.45 13.49
CA ILE A 10 -1.58 -23.44 12.77
C ILE A 10 -0.69 -22.60 11.84
N ILE A 11 0.50 -22.22 12.30
CA ILE A 11 1.49 -21.50 11.50
C ILE A 11 2.28 -22.55 10.73
N SER A 12 2.24 -22.49 9.40
CA SER A 12 2.97 -23.45 8.58
C SER A 12 4.46 -23.44 8.93
N LYS A 13 5.10 -24.60 8.82
CA LYS A 13 6.53 -24.76 9.12
C LYS A 13 7.37 -23.75 8.33
N GLU A 14 7.04 -23.53 7.07
CA GLU A 14 7.71 -22.60 6.15
C GLU A 14 7.62 -21.14 6.63
N ARG A 15 6.55 -20.76 7.33
CA ARG A 15 6.38 -19.41 7.88
C ARG A 15 7.22 -19.19 9.13
N LEU A 16 7.41 -20.23 9.94
CA LEU A 16 8.15 -20.14 11.21
C LEU A 16 9.65 -20.42 11.05
N GLU A 17 10.04 -21.22 10.07
CA GLU A 17 11.42 -21.64 9.80
C GLU A 17 12.42 -20.47 9.70
N PRO A 18 12.15 -19.34 9.02
CA PRO A 18 13.05 -18.19 9.02
C PRO A 18 13.34 -17.64 10.41
N TYR A 19 12.33 -17.63 11.30
CA TYR A 19 12.46 -17.14 12.68
C TYR A 19 13.24 -18.14 13.55
N LEU A 20 13.00 -19.43 13.38
CA LEU A 20 13.76 -20.49 14.06
C LEU A 20 15.23 -20.44 13.67
N ASN A 21 15.53 -20.30 12.38
CA ASN A 21 16.90 -20.19 11.89
C ASN A 21 17.60 -18.95 12.46
N TYR A 22 16.90 -17.81 12.52
CA TYR A 22 17.43 -16.57 13.11
C TYR A 22 17.72 -16.72 14.61
N HIS A 23 16.82 -17.39 15.35
CA HIS A 23 16.91 -17.57 16.80
C HIS A 23 17.59 -18.89 17.22
N LYS A 24 18.38 -19.52 16.34
CA LYS A 24 19.14 -20.76 16.63
C LYS A 24 18.28 -21.90 17.20
N SER A 25 17.10 -22.09 16.60
CA SER A 25 16.09 -23.09 17.01
C SER A 25 15.46 -22.86 18.38
N ASP A 26 15.62 -21.68 18.99
CA ASP A 26 14.84 -21.28 20.16
C ASP A 26 13.39 -20.95 19.75
N LEU A 27 12.50 -21.92 19.97
CA LEU A 27 11.09 -21.82 19.60
C LEU A 27 10.39 -20.64 20.30
N SER A 28 10.70 -20.39 21.57
CA SER A 28 10.03 -19.33 22.34
C SER A 28 10.39 -17.96 21.78
N LYS A 29 11.66 -17.73 21.46
CA LYS A 29 12.11 -16.49 20.81
C LYS A 29 11.59 -16.35 19.38
N ALA A 30 11.58 -17.44 18.59
CA ALA A 30 11.03 -17.43 17.24
C ALA A 30 9.55 -17.04 17.23
N ILE A 31 8.74 -17.62 18.11
CA ILE A 31 7.32 -17.26 18.27
C ILE A 31 7.17 -15.81 18.75
N ALA A 32 8.00 -15.35 19.69
CA ALA A 32 7.95 -13.98 20.18
C ALA A 32 8.29 -12.95 19.08
N HIS A 33 9.30 -13.23 18.25
CA HIS A 33 9.64 -12.41 17.09
C HIS A 33 8.51 -12.45 16.04
N TYR A 34 7.94 -13.62 15.73
CA TYR A 34 6.80 -13.72 14.82
C TYR A 34 5.59 -12.87 15.29
N LYS A 35 5.25 -12.92 16.58
CA LYS A 35 4.21 -12.06 17.18
C LYS A 35 4.55 -10.59 17.07
N SER A 36 5.81 -10.23 17.32
CA SER A 36 6.31 -8.86 17.16
C SER A 36 6.19 -8.36 15.72
N ASN A 37 6.45 -9.23 14.73
CA ASN A 37 6.26 -8.92 13.32
C ASN A 37 4.80 -8.61 12.99
N ILE A 38 3.84 -9.37 13.55
CA ILE A 38 2.40 -9.09 13.36
C ILE A 38 2.06 -7.70 13.92
N LEU A 39 2.46 -7.40 15.15
CA LEU A 39 2.12 -6.14 15.82
C LEU A 39 2.77 -4.93 15.13
N ILE A 40 4.02 -5.07 14.70
CA ILE A 40 4.67 -4.03 13.90
C ILE A 40 3.96 -3.88 12.55
N SER A 41 3.62 -4.97 11.86
CA SER A 41 2.88 -4.91 10.59
C SER A 41 1.52 -4.21 10.73
N GLU A 42 0.82 -4.47 11.83
CA GLU A 42 -0.46 -3.83 12.17
C GLU A 42 -0.31 -2.33 12.38
N SER A 43 0.75 -1.87 13.03
CA SER A 43 0.98 -0.43 13.24
C SER A 43 1.12 0.40 11.95
N PHE A 44 1.45 -0.23 10.81
CA PHE A 44 1.51 0.44 9.51
C PHE A 44 0.13 0.66 8.87
N TYR A 45 -0.91 -0.05 9.34
CA TYR A 45 -2.24 -0.03 8.73
C TYR A 45 -2.81 1.40 8.58
N PRO A 46 -2.80 2.27 9.61
CA PRO A 46 -3.38 3.60 9.49
C PRO A 46 -2.73 4.43 8.38
N LEU A 47 -1.38 4.48 8.34
CA LEU A 47 -0.65 5.24 7.33
C LEU A 47 -0.92 4.71 5.91
N LEU A 48 -0.93 3.39 5.74
CA LEU A 48 -1.21 2.76 4.45
C LEU A 48 -2.64 3.04 3.97
N ALA A 49 -3.63 2.95 4.86
CA ALA A 49 -5.02 3.20 4.55
C ALA A 49 -5.23 4.65 4.08
N VAL A 50 -4.69 5.63 4.81
CA VAL A 50 -4.82 7.05 4.44
C VAL A 50 -4.09 7.36 3.14
N LEU A 51 -2.88 6.83 2.94
CA LEU A 51 -2.18 7.00 1.68
C LEU A 51 -2.97 6.40 0.51
N GLU A 52 -3.49 5.18 0.64
CA GLU A 52 -4.23 4.50 -0.43
C GLU A 52 -5.51 5.25 -0.81
N ILE A 53 -6.29 5.70 0.18
CA ILE A 53 -7.50 6.49 -0.01
C ILE A 53 -7.18 7.88 -0.60
N GLY A 54 -6.18 8.57 -0.04
CA GLY A 54 -5.76 9.87 -0.52
C GLY A 54 -5.25 9.82 -1.96
N LEU A 55 -4.45 8.81 -2.29
CA LEU A 55 -3.92 8.60 -3.62
C LEU A 55 -5.02 8.30 -4.64
N ARG A 56 -5.91 7.34 -4.37
CA ARG A 56 -6.98 6.98 -5.32
C ARG A 56 -7.90 8.17 -5.60
N ASN A 57 -8.31 8.90 -4.56
CA ASN A 57 -9.21 10.04 -4.71
C ASN A 57 -8.52 11.19 -5.46
N SER A 58 -7.24 11.43 -5.19
CA SER A 58 -6.47 12.47 -5.88
C SER A 58 -6.26 12.13 -7.36
N ILE A 59 -5.98 10.87 -7.69
CA ILE A 59 -5.85 10.43 -9.08
C ILE A 59 -7.18 10.51 -9.80
N ASP A 60 -8.25 9.95 -9.21
CA ASP A 60 -9.59 9.98 -9.76
C ASP A 60 -10.00 11.40 -10.15
N TYR A 61 -9.84 12.35 -9.22
CA TYR A 61 -10.08 13.77 -9.49
C TYR A 61 -9.31 14.32 -10.69
N GLN A 62 -8.01 14.00 -10.83
CA GLN A 62 -7.21 14.47 -11.96
C GLN A 62 -7.63 13.80 -13.28
N LEU A 63 -8.04 12.53 -13.24
CA LEU A 63 -8.49 11.80 -14.44
C LEU A 63 -9.87 12.25 -14.88
N THR A 64 -10.81 12.46 -13.95
CA THR A 64 -12.12 13.05 -14.23
C THR A 64 -11.98 14.39 -14.92
N LYS A 65 -11.09 15.27 -14.43
CA LYS A 65 -10.82 16.57 -15.05
C LYS A 65 -10.22 16.46 -16.44
N ARG A 66 -9.24 15.57 -16.60
CA ARG A 66 -8.55 15.40 -17.88
C ARG A 66 -9.51 14.91 -18.96
N PHE A 67 -10.31 13.90 -18.66
CA PHE A 67 -11.21 13.27 -19.63
C PHE A 67 -12.57 13.95 -19.69
N ASN A 68 -12.82 14.93 -18.80
CA ASN A 68 -14.10 15.61 -18.62
C ASN A 68 -15.26 14.61 -18.42
N ASP A 69 -14.99 13.57 -17.61
CA ASP A 69 -15.85 12.40 -17.49
C ASP A 69 -15.72 11.79 -16.09
N ARG A 70 -16.83 11.64 -15.37
CA ARG A 70 -16.85 10.99 -14.05
C ARG A 70 -16.59 9.49 -14.15
N GLU A 71 -16.86 8.91 -15.31
CA GLU A 71 -16.60 7.51 -15.63
C GLU A 71 -15.41 7.40 -16.58
N TRP A 72 -14.35 8.18 -16.30
CA TRP A 72 -13.15 8.26 -17.14
C TRP A 72 -12.56 6.89 -17.51
N TYR A 73 -12.80 5.86 -16.71
CA TYR A 73 -12.36 4.48 -16.95
C TYR A 73 -13.07 3.81 -18.15
N ASP A 74 -14.25 4.29 -18.56
CA ASP A 74 -14.98 3.87 -19.76
C ASP A 74 -14.81 4.85 -20.93
N ASN A 75 -14.22 6.02 -20.67
CA ASN A 75 -14.00 7.03 -21.68
C ASN A 75 -13.14 6.48 -22.84
N LYS A 76 -13.58 6.70 -24.08
CA LYS A 76 -12.93 6.17 -25.29
C LYS A 76 -11.44 6.53 -25.36
N ASP A 77 -11.06 7.72 -24.92
CA ASP A 77 -9.67 8.16 -24.98
C ASP A 77 -8.81 7.57 -23.87
N PHE A 78 -9.38 7.26 -22.70
CA PHE A 78 -8.70 6.46 -21.70
C PHE A 78 -8.52 5.02 -22.18
N VAL A 79 -9.57 4.40 -22.71
CA VAL A 79 -9.54 3.01 -23.21
C VAL A 79 -8.47 2.82 -24.30
N LYS A 80 -8.28 3.80 -25.19
CA LYS A 80 -7.23 3.77 -26.23
C LYS A 80 -5.81 3.71 -25.65
N ILE A 81 -5.56 4.35 -24.51
CA ILE A 81 -4.22 4.42 -23.91
C ILE A 81 -4.00 3.40 -22.79
N ALA A 82 -5.09 2.88 -22.21
CA ALA A 82 -5.07 1.89 -21.16
C ALA A 82 -4.43 0.59 -21.67
N THR A 83 -3.77 -0.15 -20.78
CA THR A 83 -3.30 -1.49 -21.12
C THR A 83 -4.28 -2.55 -20.67
N ARG A 84 -4.10 -3.77 -21.17
CA ARG A 84 -4.89 -4.94 -20.78
C ARG A 84 -5.03 -5.07 -19.26
N PHE A 85 -3.95 -4.80 -18.51
CA PHE A 85 -4.00 -4.79 -17.05
C PHE A 85 -5.05 -3.83 -16.47
N GLN A 86 -5.13 -2.58 -16.94
CA GLN A 86 -6.13 -1.62 -16.44
C GLN A 86 -7.54 -2.09 -16.79
N ILE A 87 -7.75 -2.50 -18.03
CA ILE A 87 -9.06 -2.98 -18.51
C ILE A 87 -9.54 -4.19 -17.70
N ASP A 88 -8.67 -5.17 -17.46
CA ASP A 88 -9.01 -6.37 -16.69
C ASP A 88 -9.32 -6.04 -15.23
N ARG A 89 -8.58 -5.12 -14.60
CA ARG A 89 -8.86 -4.70 -13.21
C ARG A 89 -10.19 -3.96 -13.10
N ILE A 90 -10.53 -3.09 -14.05
CA ILE A 90 -11.84 -2.41 -14.09
C ILE A 90 -12.97 -3.43 -14.32
N SER A 91 -12.78 -4.37 -15.24
CA SER A 91 -13.75 -5.45 -15.47
C SER A 91 -13.94 -6.32 -14.22
N GLN A 92 -12.87 -6.68 -13.53
CA GLN A 92 -12.95 -7.45 -12.30
C GLN A 92 -13.69 -6.69 -11.19
N ALA A 93 -13.43 -5.38 -11.06
CA ALA A 93 -14.14 -4.54 -10.11
C ALA A 93 -15.66 -4.55 -10.36
N ARG A 94 -16.09 -4.45 -11.62
CA ARG A 94 -17.51 -4.57 -11.99
C ARG A 94 -18.08 -5.93 -11.60
N THR A 95 -17.37 -7.01 -11.91
CA THR A 95 -17.79 -8.37 -11.57
C THR A 95 -17.95 -8.55 -10.06
N ASN A 96 -17.01 -8.04 -9.26
CA ASN A 96 -17.07 -8.12 -7.80
C ASN A 96 -18.31 -7.38 -7.25
N ILE A 97 -18.51 -6.13 -7.66
CA ILE A 97 -19.66 -5.31 -7.24
C ILE A 97 -20.98 -6.00 -7.62
N TYR A 98 -21.06 -6.53 -8.83
CA TYR A 98 -22.25 -7.24 -9.30
C TYR A 98 -22.50 -8.54 -8.52
N SER A 99 -21.44 -9.29 -8.19
CA SER A 99 -21.55 -10.53 -7.40
C SER A 99 -22.07 -10.28 -5.98
N GLU A 100 -21.81 -9.09 -5.42
CA GLU A 100 -22.35 -8.63 -4.15
C GLU A 100 -23.78 -8.06 -4.26
N LYS A 101 -24.42 -8.15 -5.44
CA LYS A 101 -25.75 -7.60 -5.73
C LYS A 101 -25.85 -6.09 -5.48
N LYS A 102 -24.74 -5.37 -5.67
CA LYS A 102 -24.68 -3.91 -5.55
C LYS A 102 -24.77 -3.27 -6.92
N GLU A 103 -25.46 -2.14 -7.00
CA GLU A 103 -25.44 -1.29 -8.20
C GLU A 103 -24.03 -0.80 -8.51
N ILE A 104 -23.67 -0.74 -9.79
CA ILE A 104 -22.41 -0.17 -10.23
C ILE A 104 -22.54 1.35 -10.20
N THR A 105 -21.69 2.00 -9.40
CA THR A 105 -21.57 3.46 -9.35
C THR A 105 -20.09 3.84 -9.49
N PRO A 106 -19.78 5.06 -9.95
CA PRO A 106 -18.39 5.50 -10.08
C PRO A 106 -17.63 5.35 -8.76
N GLY A 107 -18.22 5.81 -7.65
CA GLY A 107 -17.61 5.68 -6.33
C GLY A 107 -17.28 4.24 -5.93
N ARG A 108 -18.17 3.28 -6.25
CA ARG A 108 -17.91 1.86 -5.98
C ARG A 108 -16.78 1.30 -6.84
N ILE A 109 -16.73 1.65 -8.13
CA ILE A 109 -15.63 1.24 -9.02
C ILE A 109 -14.30 1.79 -8.50
N ILE A 110 -14.22 3.08 -8.18
CA ILE A 110 -13.00 3.71 -7.66
C ILE A 110 -12.56 3.07 -6.34
N SER A 111 -13.50 2.74 -5.45
CA SER A 111 -13.17 2.10 -4.17
C SER A 111 -12.75 0.64 -4.28
N GLU A 112 -13.25 -0.08 -5.29
CA GLU A 112 -12.98 -1.50 -5.54
C GLU A 112 -11.59 -1.73 -6.17
N LEU A 113 -11.07 -0.73 -6.88
CA LEU A 113 -9.75 -0.80 -7.49
C LEU A 113 -8.63 -0.74 -6.42
N SER A 114 -7.79 -1.77 -6.41
CA SER A 114 -6.70 -1.91 -5.42
C SER A 114 -5.57 -0.89 -5.61
N PHE A 115 -4.76 -0.67 -4.58
CA PHE A 115 -3.52 0.13 -4.67
C PHE A 115 -2.64 -0.21 -5.89
N GLY A 116 -2.57 -1.48 -6.27
CA GLY A 116 -1.82 -1.93 -7.44
C GLY A 116 -2.31 -1.29 -8.75
N PHE A 117 -3.63 -1.11 -8.90
CA PHE A 117 -4.19 -0.40 -10.03
C PHE A 117 -3.73 1.06 -10.06
N TRP A 118 -3.89 1.78 -8.95
CA TRP A 118 -3.55 3.21 -8.87
C TRP A 118 -2.07 3.49 -9.10
N THR A 119 -1.19 2.68 -8.50
CA THR A 119 0.26 2.81 -8.69
C THR A 119 0.71 2.47 -10.11
N SER A 120 0.03 1.55 -10.81
CA SER A 120 0.36 1.18 -12.20
C SER A 120 0.15 2.31 -13.21
N LEU A 121 -0.66 3.33 -12.88
CA LEU A 121 -0.88 4.50 -13.74
C LEU A 121 0.36 5.41 -13.82
N PHE A 122 1.38 5.15 -12.98
CA PHE A 122 2.68 5.83 -13.00
C PHE A 122 3.77 5.03 -13.73
N ASP A 123 3.43 3.94 -14.41
CA ASP A 123 4.38 3.18 -15.22
C ASP A 123 4.93 4.02 -16.38
N ALA A 124 6.13 3.66 -16.88
CA ALA A 124 6.80 4.40 -17.95
C ALA A 124 5.94 4.56 -19.22
N LYS A 125 5.12 3.56 -19.55
CA LYS A 125 4.18 3.59 -20.67
C LYS A 125 3.17 4.75 -20.62
N PHE A 126 2.87 5.26 -19.43
CA PHE A 126 1.93 6.35 -19.20
C PHE A 126 2.61 7.72 -19.07
N GLU A 127 3.91 7.81 -19.30
CA GLU A 127 4.65 9.07 -19.18
C GLU A 127 4.18 10.12 -20.19
N MET A 128 4.02 9.74 -21.47
CA MET A 128 3.56 10.68 -22.49
C MET A 128 2.05 10.95 -22.41
N THR A 129 1.28 10.01 -21.86
CA THR A 129 -0.17 10.07 -21.86
C THR A 129 -0.73 10.61 -20.56
N LEU A 130 -0.46 10.01 -19.39
CA LEU A 130 -1.06 10.33 -18.08
C LEU A 130 -0.29 11.34 -17.22
N TRP A 131 1.04 11.30 -17.27
CA TRP A 131 1.87 11.98 -16.28
C TRP A 131 1.61 13.48 -16.12
N LYS A 132 1.36 14.22 -17.22
CA LYS A 132 1.12 15.68 -17.17
C LYS A 132 0.00 16.06 -16.20
N ASN A 133 -1.03 15.21 -16.09
CA ASN A 133 -2.17 15.40 -15.20
C ASN A 133 -1.94 14.71 -13.84
N LEU A 134 -1.41 13.48 -13.83
CA LEU A 134 -1.19 12.73 -12.58
C LEU A 134 -0.21 13.42 -11.62
N ARG A 135 0.78 14.16 -12.13
CA ARG A 135 1.70 14.94 -11.27
C ARG A 135 0.97 16.01 -10.44
N LEU A 136 -0.24 16.43 -10.85
CA LEU A 136 -1.05 17.40 -10.13
C LEU A 136 -1.75 16.80 -8.90
N ALA A 137 -1.82 15.47 -8.80
CA ALA A 137 -2.25 14.78 -7.59
C ALA A 137 -1.27 14.97 -6.41
N PHE A 138 -0.05 15.45 -6.67
CA PHE A 138 0.98 15.71 -5.65
C PHE A 138 1.34 17.20 -5.56
N PRO A 139 0.39 18.06 -5.15
CA PRO A 139 0.60 19.51 -5.15
C PRO A 139 1.74 19.96 -4.24
N ASN A 140 2.03 19.21 -3.16
CA ASN A 140 3.06 19.56 -2.18
C ASN A 140 4.44 18.94 -2.46
N CYS A 141 4.57 18.07 -3.48
CA CYS A 141 5.87 17.49 -3.82
C CYS A 141 6.80 18.55 -4.45
N PRO A 142 8.04 18.75 -3.98
CA PRO A 142 8.97 19.73 -4.56
C PRO A 142 9.16 19.56 -6.08
N LYS A 143 9.12 20.66 -6.83
CA LYS A 143 9.09 20.65 -8.32
C LYS A 143 10.28 19.91 -8.94
N ASN A 144 11.47 20.02 -8.35
CA ASN A 144 12.70 19.38 -8.82
C ASN A 144 12.66 17.85 -8.77
N ILE A 145 11.93 17.27 -7.81
CA ILE A 145 11.80 15.81 -7.64
C ILE A 145 10.45 15.27 -8.12
N ARG A 146 9.47 16.14 -8.43
CA ARG A 146 8.15 15.79 -8.96
C ARG A 146 8.26 15.31 -10.41
N LYS A 147 8.81 14.10 -10.57
CA LYS A 147 9.02 13.38 -11.83
C LYS A 147 8.31 12.04 -11.77
N ARG A 148 7.88 11.53 -12.93
CA ARG A 148 7.14 10.26 -13.05
C ARG A 148 7.91 9.10 -12.44
N LYS A 149 9.21 9.00 -12.75
CA LYS A 149 10.12 7.98 -12.19
C LYS A 149 10.19 8.04 -10.66
N THR A 150 10.26 9.23 -10.07
CA THR A 150 10.28 9.40 -8.61
C THR A 150 9.00 8.88 -7.97
N MET A 151 7.84 9.29 -8.48
CA MET A 151 6.53 8.84 -7.97
C MET A 151 6.36 7.34 -8.12
N SER A 152 6.66 6.82 -9.32
CA SER A 152 6.59 5.40 -9.62
C SER A 152 7.48 4.57 -8.68
N SER A 153 8.73 5.00 -8.46
CA SER A 153 9.65 4.28 -7.57
C SER A 153 9.13 4.24 -6.13
N LYS A 154 8.74 5.39 -5.58
CA LYS A 154 8.23 5.50 -4.21
C LYS A 154 6.95 4.68 -4.01
N LEU A 155 5.96 4.88 -4.88
CA LEU A 155 4.68 4.17 -4.81
C LEU A 155 4.86 2.65 -4.95
N ASN A 156 5.79 2.19 -5.79
CA ASN A 156 6.10 0.77 -5.90
C ASN A 156 6.83 0.21 -4.67
N GLY A 157 7.70 0.99 -4.03
CA GLY A 157 8.31 0.63 -2.74
C GLY A 157 7.25 0.41 -1.67
N ILE A 158 6.36 1.38 -1.51
CA ILE A 158 5.24 1.31 -0.56
C ILE A 158 4.31 0.13 -0.89
N ARG A 159 3.99 -0.09 -2.17
CA ARG A 159 3.16 -1.23 -2.61
C ARG A 159 3.79 -2.56 -2.23
N LYS A 160 5.11 -2.72 -2.37
CA LYS A 160 5.81 -3.94 -1.96
C LYS A 160 5.70 -4.17 -0.46
N LEU A 161 5.97 -3.15 0.37
CA LEU A 161 5.81 -3.28 1.82
C LEU A 161 4.36 -3.63 2.20
N ARG A 162 3.38 -2.90 1.65
CA ARG A 162 1.96 -3.14 1.88
C ARG A 162 1.58 -4.57 1.52
N ASN A 163 2.02 -5.07 0.36
CA ASN A 163 1.75 -6.45 -0.03
C ASN A 163 2.35 -7.45 0.97
N ARG A 164 3.58 -7.26 1.44
CA ARG A 164 4.19 -8.13 2.46
C ARG A 164 3.35 -8.18 3.74
N ILE A 165 2.92 -7.02 4.24
CA ILE A 165 2.05 -6.90 5.42
C ILE A 165 0.75 -7.69 5.24
N PHE A 166 0.02 -7.45 4.15
CA PHE A 166 -1.28 -8.08 3.89
C PHE A 166 -1.19 -9.53 3.41
N HIS A 167 -0.01 -10.01 3.03
CA HIS A 167 0.29 -11.43 2.80
C HIS A 167 0.95 -12.11 4.02
N HIS A 168 0.92 -11.44 5.18
CA HIS A 168 1.43 -11.93 6.47
C HIS A 168 2.91 -12.33 6.42
N GLU A 169 3.69 -11.68 5.56
CA GLU A 169 5.12 -11.89 5.43
C GLU A 169 5.89 -11.13 6.51
N ALA A 170 7.11 -11.58 6.80
CA ALA A 170 7.99 -10.92 7.74
C ALA A 170 8.51 -9.60 7.17
N ILE A 171 8.50 -8.51 7.96
CA ILE A 171 9.03 -7.18 7.60
C ILE A 171 10.10 -6.68 8.59
N THR A 172 10.28 -7.38 9.71
CA THR A 172 11.14 -6.99 10.84
C THR A 172 12.59 -7.41 10.72
N TRP A 173 13.00 -8.06 9.62
CA TRP A 173 14.39 -8.50 9.41
C TRP A 173 15.40 -7.36 9.35
N ASN A 174 14.96 -6.15 9.00
CA ASN A 174 15.81 -4.98 8.95
C ASN A 174 15.01 -3.73 9.35
N LEU A 175 15.15 -3.34 10.61
CA LEU A 175 14.44 -2.18 11.18
C LEU A 175 14.87 -0.84 10.56
N ILE A 176 16.10 -0.74 10.04
CA ILE A 176 16.59 0.47 9.35
C ILE A 176 15.80 0.66 8.05
N VAL A 177 15.70 -0.39 7.24
CA VAL A 177 14.93 -0.37 5.99
C VAL A 177 13.45 -0.15 6.27
N LEU A 178 12.93 -0.73 7.36
CA LEU A 178 11.54 -0.54 7.77
C LEU A 178 11.23 0.92 8.13
N ASN A 179 12.15 1.60 8.84
CA ASN A 179 12.04 3.03 9.12
C ASN A 179 12.08 3.86 7.83
N SER A 180 12.93 3.51 6.86
CA SER A 180 12.92 4.20 5.56
C SER A 180 11.57 4.08 4.85
N TYR A 181 10.90 2.92 4.91
CA TYR A 181 9.55 2.79 4.35
C TYR A 181 8.52 3.66 5.08
N LYS A 182 8.58 3.74 6.42
CA LYS A 182 7.73 4.63 7.21
C LYS A 182 7.87 6.07 6.72
N ASP A 183 9.11 6.55 6.59
CA ASP A 183 9.40 7.90 6.11
C ASP A 183 8.91 8.13 4.67
N GLU A 184 9.03 7.11 3.81
CA GLU A 184 8.50 7.17 2.45
C GLU A 184 6.98 7.30 2.40
N ILE A 185 6.25 6.60 3.28
CA ILE A 185 4.80 6.67 3.38
C ILE A 185 4.37 8.05 3.89
N ILE A 186 4.97 8.53 4.98
CA ILE A 186 4.70 9.86 5.56
C ILE A 186 4.92 10.95 4.51
N GLN A 187 6.05 10.91 3.81
CA GLN A 187 6.35 11.86 2.74
C GLN A 187 5.35 11.75 1.59
N GLY A 188 4.89 10.54 1.25
CA GLY A 188 3.85 10.32 0.25
C GLY A 188 2.52 10.98 0.62
N ILE A 189 2.10 10.87 1.88
CA ILE A 189 0.90 11.52 2.41
C ILE A 189 1.05 13.04 2.36
N GLU A 190 2.19 13.57 2.82
CA GLU A 190 2.47 15.01 2.80
C GLU A 190 2.39 15.57 1.37
N TRP A 191 2.95 14.85 0.39
CA TRP A 191 2.91 15.25 -1.02
C TRP A 191 1.50 15.35 -1.59
N LEU A 192 0.58 14.48 -1.15
CA LEU A 192 -0.84 14.53 -1.51
C LEU A 192 -1.51 15.75 -0.84
N ASN A 193 -1.39 15.85 0.49
CA ASN A 193 -2.01 16.92 1.27
C ASN A 193 -1.34 17.04 2.65
N LYS A 194 -0.87 18.24 3.01
CA LYS A 194 -0.22 18.49 4.31
C LYS A 194 -1.18 18.29 5.50
N GLY A 195 -2.44 18.68 5.38
CA GLY A 195 -3.43 18.53 6.45
C GLY A 195 -3.80 17.07 6.76
N LEU A 196 -3.57 16.13 5.82
CA LEU A 196 -3.76 14.70 6.09
C LEU A 196 -2.73 14.18 7.09
N LEU A 197 -1.52 14.73 7.08
CA LEU A 197 -0.47 14.31 8.01
C LEU A 197 -0.78 14.78 9.44
N GLU A 198 -1.34 15.98 9.60
CA GLU A 198 -1.77 16.49 10.90
C GLU A 198 -2.93 15.64 11.47
N TRP A 199 -3.86 15.25 10.61
CA TRP A 199 -5.02 14.43 11.00
C TRP A 199 -4.65 13.02 11.45
N ILE A 200 -3.59 12.42 10.89
CA ILE A 200 -3.21 11.03 11.17
C ILE A 200 -2.28 10.86 12.40
N VAL A 201 -1.85 11.97 13.02
CA VAL A 201 -0.89 11.95 14.14
C VAL A 201 -1.37 11.02 15.25
N GLU A 202 -2.64 11.11 15.65
CA GLU A 202 -3.22 10.29 16.72
C GLU A 202 -3.31 8.79 16.37
N LEU A 203 -3.27 8.44 15.09
CA LEU A 203 -3.32 7.06 14.62
C LEU A 203 -1.91 6.47 14.40
N ASN A 204 -0.88 7.30 14.31
CA ASN A 204 0.48 6.87 13.99
C ASN A 204 1.25 6.45 15.25
N HIS A 205 1.28 5.13 15.50
CA HIS A 205 1.96 4.52 16.64
C HIS A 205 3.09 3.56 16.22
N ILE A 206 3.63 3.74 15.00
CA ILE A 206 4.69 2.87 14.45
C ILE A 206 5.96 2.95 15.29
N ASP A 207 6.41 4.15 15.64
CA ASP A 207 7.66 4.35 16.37
C ASP A 207 7.59 3.77 17.80
N GLU A 208 6.46 3.95 18.47
CA GLU A 208 6.19 3.36 19.79
C GLU A 208 6.20 1.83 19.71
N THR A 209 5.55 1.27 18.69
CA THR A 209 5.48 -0.19 18.47
C THR A 209 6.86 -0.78 18.16
N ILE A 210 7.63 -0.17 17.25
CA ILE A 210 8.98 -0.62 16.92
C ILE A 210 9.87 -0.56 18.17
N SER A 211 9.82 0.54 18.94
CA SER A 211 10.59 0.69 20.17
C SER A 211 10.25 -0.40 21.20
N LYS A 212 8.95 -0.67 21.39
CA LYS A 212 8.44 -1.68 22.33
C LYS A 212 8.95 -3.10 22.01
N TYR A 213 8.99 -3.49 20.75
CA TYR A 213 9.33 -4.85 20.33
C TYR A 213 10.77 -5.05 19.85
N ARG A 214 11.59 -3.98 19.83
CA ARG A 214 12.99 -4.03 19.37
C ARG A 214 13.81 -5.13 20.05
N LYS A 215 13.75 -5.19 21.39
CA LYS A 215 14.49 -6.20 22.18
C LYS A 215 14.03 -7.65 21.94
N THR A 216 12.83 -7.84 21.39
CA THR A 216 12.27 -9.16 21.06
C THR A 216 12.70 -9.61 19.67
N ILE A 217 13.07 -8.67 18.81
CA ILE A 217 13.54 -8.91 17.44
C ILE A 217 15.03 -9.20 17.42
N ASP A 218 15.81 -8.45 18.20
CA ASP A 218 17.26 -8.63 18.42
C ASP A 218 17.59 -9.97 19.11
#